data_AF-A0A352SIE6-F1
#
_entry.id   AF-A0A352SIE6-F1
#
_cell.length_a   1.000
_cell.length_b   1.000
_cell.length_c   1.000
_cell.angle_alpha   90.00
_cell.angle_beta   90.00
_cell.angle_gamma   90.00
#
_symmetry.space_group_name_H-M   'P 1'
#
loop_
_entity.id
_entity.type
_entity.pdbx_description
1 polymer ?
#
loop_
_entity_poly.entity_id
_entity_poly.type
_entity_poly.pdbx_seq_one_letter_code
_entity_poly.pdbx_strand_id
1 'polypeptide(L)'
;MDNRETQKPSWIRTKKGKAMLIATIATLVVVIGIVLGIHIYYMNRWYSNTWIGDREVSGMTYEESAELINRVFSTYQLKITGRNNGTLTIGKDDIDYQVDIKDSLQKKYDEQ
;
A
#
# COMPACT_ATOMS: atom_id res chain seq x y z
N MET A 1 -10.62 -31.09 -46.30
CA MET A 1 -10.23 -30.52 -44.99
C MET A 1 -9.14 -29.51 -45.29
N ASP A 2 -9.49 -28.22 -45.30
CA ASP A 2 -8.58 -27.12 -45.65
C ASP A 2 -7.61 -26.87 -44.49
N ASN A 3 -6.35 -27.23 -44.70
CA ASN A 3 -5.26 -27.06 -43.73
C ASN A 3 -4.86 -25.59 -43.72
N ARG A 4 -5.63 -24.77 -42.99
CA ARG A 4 -5.24 -23.40 -42.63
C ARG A 4 -4.13 -23.46 -41.58
N GLU A 5 -2.97 -23.93 -42.00
CA GLU A 5 -1.74 -23.62 -41.28
C GLU A 5 -1.64 -22.10 -41.18
N THR A 6 -1.51 -21.63 -39.95
CA THR A 6 -1.39 -20.23 -39.56
C THR A 6 -0.12 -19.63 -40.17
N GLN A 7 -0.19 -19.28 -41.45
CA GLN A 7 0.90 -18.61 -42.13
C GLN A 7 1.16 -17.27 -41.42
N LYS A 8 2.36 -17.14 -40.84
CA LYS A 8 2.78 -15.91 -40.16
C LYS A 8 2.60 -14.72 -41.09
N PRO A 9 2.03 -13.60 -40.60
CA PRO A 9 1.70 -12.46 -41.45
C PRO A 9 2.94 -11.93 -42.17
N SER A 10 2.76 -11.53 -43.43
CA SER A 10 3.84 -11.24 -44.38
C SER A 10 4.87 -10.22 -43.88
N TRP A 11 4.45 -9.27 -43.04
CA TRP A 11 5.33 -8.24 -42.48
C TRP A 11 6.38 -8.80 -41.50
N ILE A 12 6.09 -9.90 -40.79
CA ILE A 12 7.02 -10.58 -39.85
C ILE A 12 8.19 -11.24 -40.59
N ARG A 13 8.08 -11.44 -41.92
CA ARG A 13 9.18 -11.97 -42.74
C ARG A 13 10.27 -10.94 -43.01
N THR A 14 9.99 -9.64 -42.87
CA THR A 14 10.97 -8.56 -43.12
C THR A 14 11.85 -8.29 -41.90
N LYS A 15 13.10 -7.80 -42.12
CA LYS A 15 14.00 -7.41 -41.01
C LYS A 15 13.36 -6.38 -40.06
N LYS A 16 12.60 -5.43 -40.64
CA LYS A 16 11.88 -4.39 -39.88
C LYS A 16 10.73 -4.98 -39.06
N GLY A 17 9.95 -5.92 -39.61
CA GLY A 17 8.86 -6.58 -38.88
C GLY A 17 9.35 -7.49 -37.74
N LYS A 18 10.47 -8.18 -37.91
CA LYS A 18 11.12 -8.93 -36.82
C LYS A 18 11.60 -8.02 -35.69
N ALA A 19 12.24 -6.90 -36.03
CA ALA A 19 12.68 -5.91 -35.05
C ALA A 19 11.50 -5.30 -34.27
N MET A 20 10.42 -4.95 -34.96
CA MET A 20 9.18 -4.46 -34.34
C MET A 20 8.58 -5.49 -33.38
N LEU A 21 8.50 -6.76 -33.78
CA LEU A 21 7.99 -7.84 -32.91
C LEU A 21 8.85 -8.01 -31.64
N ILE A 22 10.18 -7.99 -31.77
CA ILE A 22 11.09 -8.06 -30.62
C ILE A 22 10.88 -6.86 -29.70
N ALA A 23 10.75 -5.65 -30.24
CA ALA A 23 10.50 -4.45 -29.45
C ALA A 23 9.17 -4.53 -28.70
N THR A 24 8.10 -5.03 -29.33
CA THR A 24 6.81 -5.25 -28.67
C THR A 24 6.92 -6.27 -27.54
N ILE A 25 7.59 -7.40 -27.77
CA ILE A 25 7.78 -8.44 -26.73
C ILE A 25 8.63 -7.89 -25.58
N ALA A 26 9.72 -7.19 -25.87
CA ALA A 26 10.56 -6.58 -24.85
C ALA A 26 9.77 -5.58 -23.99
N THR A 27 8.91 -4.78 -24.62
CA THR A 27 8.03 -3.84 -23.92
C THR A 27 7.04 -4.57 -22.99
N LEU A 28 6.41 -5.65 -23.47
CA LEU A 28 5.50 -6.46 -22.65
C LEU A 28 6.21 -7.06 -21.43
N VAL A 29 7.43 -7.58 -21.61
CA VAL A 29 8.23 -8.13 -20.49
C VAL A 29 8.53 -7.06 -19.45
N VAL A 30 8.88 -5.85 -19.87
CA VAL A 30 9.13 -4.73 -18.95
C VAL A 30 7.87 -4.37 -18.16
N VAL A 31 6.72 -4.25 -18.83
CA VAL A 31 5.45 -3.93 -18.17
C VAL A 31 5.07 -5.00 -17.14
N ILE A 32 5.21 -6.28 -17.51
CA ILE A 32 4.95 -7.40 -16.59
C ILE A 32 5.89 -7.34 -15.38
N GLY A 33 7.17 -7.06 -15.59
CA GLY A 33 8.15 -6.90 -14.51
C GLY A 33 7.77 -5.79 -13.53
N ILE A 34 7.28 -4.66 -14.04
CA ILE A 34 6.82 -3.55 -13.19
C ILE A 34 5.58 -3.96 -12.39
N VAL A 35 4.58 -4.57 -13.02
CA VAL A 35 3.35 -5.01 -12.33
C VAL A 35 3.66 -6.03 -11.24
N LEU A 36 4.51 -7.02 -11.53
CA LEU A 36 4.95 -8.00 -10.54
C LEU A 36 5.77 -7.36 -9.42
N GLY A 37 6.65 -6.42 -9.75
CA GLY A 37 7.43 -5.68 -8.76
C GLY A 37 6.53 -4.90 -7.79
N ILE A 38 5.52 -4.20 -8.30
CA ILE A 38 4.53 -3.49 -7.49
C ILE A 38 3.75 -4.48 -6.61
N HIS A 39 3.28 -5.59 -7.19
CA HIS A 39 2.53 -6.59 -6.45
C HIS A 39 3.34 -7.21 -5.31
N ILE A 40 4.60 -7.59 -5.57
CA ILE A 40 5.50 -8.14 -4.56
C ILE A 40 5.81 -7.11 -3.47
N TYR A 41 6.00 -5.84 -3.86
CA TYR A 41 6.26 -4.77 -2.90
C TYR A 41 5.08 -4.57 -1.93
N TYR A 42 3.84 -4.54 -2.45
CA TYR A 42 2.64 -4.31 -1.64
C TYR A 42 2.00 -5.58 -1.08
N MET A 43 2.55 -6.78 -1.33
CA MET A 43 2.00 -8.03 -0.80
C MET A 43 1.88 -8.04 0.73
N ASN A 44 2.82 -7.39 1.42
CA ASN A 44 2.87 -7.28 2.88
C ASN A 44 2.99 -5.82 3.34
N ARG A 45 2.48 -4.87 2.54
CA ARG A 45 2.56 -3.44 2.85
C ARG A 45 1.27 -2.74 2.49
N TRP A 46 0.96 -1.67 3.22
CA TRP A 46 -0.13 -0.78 2.86
C TRP A 46 0.07 -0.19 1.46
N TYR A 47 -0.99 -0.15 0.64
CA TYR A 47 -0.94 0.50 -0.67
C TYR A 47 -0.56 1.98 -0.57
N SER A 48 -0.04 2.51 -1.68
CA SER A 48 0.30 3.93 -1.79
C SER A 48 -0.92 4.82 -1.47
N ASN A 49 -0.66 5.96 -0.83
CA ASN A 49 -1.66 6.94 -0.41
C ASN A 49 -2.71 6.37 0.57
N THR A 50 -2.30 5.48 1.47
CA THR A 50 -3.17 4.97 2.55
C THR A 50 -2.99 5.77 3.83
N TRP A 51 -4.11 6.17 4.42
CA TRP A 51 -4.17 7.02 5.61
C TRP A 51 -5.07 6.40 6.67
N ILE A 52 -4.63 6.48 7.93
CA ILE A 52 -5.41 6.10 9.10
C ILE A 52 -5.52 7.34 9.99
N GLY A 53 -6.71 7.96 9.99
CA GLY A 53 -6.88 9.31 10.53
C GLY A 53 -5.95 10.29 9.82
N ASP A 54 -5.14 11.03 10.60
CA ASP A 54 -4.19 12.03 10.10
C ASP A 54 -2.76 11.48 9.93
N ARG A 55 -2.60 10.15 9.87
CA ARG A 55 -1.30 9.48 9.72
C ARG A 55 -1.26 8.69 8.42
N GLU A 56 -0.26 8.98 7.61
CA GLU A 56 0.04 8.21 6.41
C GLU A 56 0.74 6.90 6.80
N VAL A 57 0.26 5.78 6.25
CA VAL A 57 0.82 4.44 6.50
C VAL A 57 1.28 3.76 5.20
N SER A 58 1.26 4.47 4.07
CA SER A 58 1.72 4.00 2.76
C SER A 58 3.06 3.26 2.85
N GLY A 59 3.12 2.03 2.33
CA GLY A 59 4.34 1.23 2.28
C GLY A 59 4.79 0.65 3.63
N MET A 60 4.10 0.90 4.74
CA MET A 60 4.39 0.25 6.02
C MET A 60 3.88 -1.19 6.00
N THR A 61 4.54 -2.10 6.72
CA THR A 61 3.92 -3.40 7.05
C THR A 61 2.81 -3.22 8.07
N TYR A 62 2.01 -4.27 8.27
CA TYR A 62 0.99 -4.29 9.31
C TYR A 62 1.61 -3.96 10.69
N GLU A 63 2.71 -4.60 11.06
CA GLU A 63 3.38 -4.43 12.35
C GLU A 63 3.88 -2.99 12.54
N GLU A 64 4.52 -2.41 11.52
CA GLU A 64 5.00 -1.03 11.55
C GLU A 64 3.85 -0.05 11.76
N SER A 65 2.74 -0.24 11.04
CA SER A 65 1.55 0.59 11.19
C SER A 65 0.85 0.42 12.54
N ALA A 66 0.81 -0.80 13.07
CA ALA A 66 0.25 -1.10 14.37
C ALA A 66 1.08 -0.46 15.49
N GLU A 67 2.41 -0.49 15.40
CA GLU A 67 3.29 0.19 16.36
C GLU A 67 3.10 1.71 16.31
N LEU A 68 3.04 2.29 15.10
CA LEU A 68 2.80 3.72 14.91
C LEU A 68 1.49 4.14 15.58
N ILE A 69 0.40 3.42 15.31
CA ILE A 69 -0.92 3.72 15.86
C ILE A 69 -0.92 3.56 17.38
N ASN A 70 -0.37 2.46 17.91
CA ASN A 70 -0.25 2.25 19.35
C ASN A 70 0.50 3.39 20.05
N ARG A 71 1.55 3.92 19.42
CA ARG A 71 2.30 5.08 19.95
C ARG A 71 1.45 6.35 19.98
N VAL A 72 0.61 6.58 18.97
CA VAL A 72 -0.31 7.73 18.95
C VAL A 72 -1.29 7.66 20.12
N PHE A 73 -1.87 6.49 20.37
CA PHE A 73 -2.81 6.31 21.47
C PHE A 73 -2.13 6.32 22.84
N SER A 74 -0.89 5.84 22.96
CA SER A 74 -0.15 5.87 24.23
C SER A 74 0.34 7.26 24.62
N THR A 75 0.59 8.13 23.64
CA THR A 75 1.10 9.50 23.88
C THR A 75 0.01 10.57 23.89
N TYR A 76 -1.25 10.19 23.71
CA TYR A 76 -2.36 11.14 23.69
C TYR A 76 -2.56 11.78 25.07
N GLN A 77 -2.61 13.10 25.11
CA GLN A 77 -2.81 13.88 26.33
C GLN A 77 -3.90 14.93 26.12
N LEU A 78 -4.79 15.05 27.10
CA LEU A 78 -5.78 16.11 27.15
C LEU A 78 -5.28 17.22 28.08
N LYS A 79 -5.01 18.40 27.52
CA LYS A 79 -4.65 19.58 28.31
C LYS A 79 -5.88 20.48 28.51
N ILE A 80 -6.28 20.65 29.76
CA ILE A 80 -7.38 21.52 30.18
C ILE A 80 -6.77 22.83 30.71
N THR A 81 -7.25 23.97 30.21
CA THR A 81 -6.84 25.30 30.69
C THR A 81 -7.99 25.92 31.50
N GLY A 82 -7.72 26.22 32.76
CA GLY A 82 -8.64 26.85 33.71
C GLY A 82 -8.43 28.35 33.85
N ARG A 83 -9.22 28.97 34.73
CA ARG A 83 -9.05 30.39 35.11
C ARG A 83 -7.69 30.60 35.79
N ASN A 84 -7.19 31.84 35.79
CA ASN A 84 -5.93 32.22 36.44
C ASN A 84 -4.71 31.38 36.01
N ASN A 85 -4.63 31.03 34.72
CA ASN A 85 -3.56 30.21 34.14
C ASN A 85 -3.40 28.80 34.76
N GLY A 86 -4.44 28.27 35.42
CA GLY A 86 -4.43 26.87 35.85
C GLY A 86 -4.39 25.92 34.66
N THR A 87 -3.61 24.84 34.73
CA THR A 87 -3.59 23.80 33.70
C THR A 87 -3.63 22.42 34.33
N LEU A 88 -4.41 21.51 33.74
CA LEU A 88 -4.43 20.09 34.06
C LEU A 88 -4.13 19.29 32.79
N THR A 89 -3.17 18.39 32.84
CA THR A 89 -2.89 17.44 31.76
C THR A 89 -3.36 16.07 32.21
N ILE A 90 -4.18 15.42 31.39
CA ILE A 90 -4.71 14.07 31.62
C ILE A 90 -4.11 13.17 30.54
N GLY A 91 -3.29 12.22 30.94
CA GLY A 91 -2.78 11.15 30.09
C GLY A 91 -3.69 9.92 30.10
N LYS A 92 -3.36 8.94 29.25
CA LYS A 92 -4.06 7.64 29.18
C LYS A 92 -4.16 6.94 30.54
N ASP A 93 -3.07 6.93 31.31
CA ASP A 93 -2.97 6.23 32.59
C ASP A 93 -3.85 6.85 33.68
N ASP A 94 -4.23 8.13 33.53
CA ASP A 94 -5.09 8.84 34.47
C ASP A 94 -6.58 8.45 34.34
N ILE A 95 -6.96 7.83 33.22
CA ILE A 95 -8.37 7.54 32.86
C ILE A 95 -8.62 6.09 32.44
N ASP A 96 -7.65 5.18 32.66
CA ASP A 96 -7.70 3.78 32.22
C ASP A 96 -8.20 3.62 30.77
N TYR A 97 -7.71 4.48 29.88
CA TYR A 97 -8.22 4.51 28.51
C TYR A 97 -7.73 3.29 27.72
N GLN A 98 -8.65 2.37 27.44
CA GLN A 98 -8.40 1.17 26.64
C GLN A 98 -8.97 1.34 25.23
N VAL A 99 -8.14 1.04 24.22
CA VAL A 99 -8.56 1.05 22.82
C VAL A 99 -8.17 -0.28 22.21
N ASP A 100 -9.18 -1.02 21.76
CA ASP A 100 -8.96 -2.22 20.96
C ASP A 100 -8.97 -1.86 19.48
N ILE A 101 -7.79 -1.65 18.93
CA ILE A 101 -7.59 -1.19 17.55
C ILE A 101 -7.18 -2.34 16.66
N LYS A 102 -6.71 -3.46 17.25
CA LYS A 102 -6.05 -4.53 16.52
C LYS A 102 -6.98 -5.15 15.49
N ASP A 103 -8.18 -5.55 15.92
CA ASP A 103 -9.15 -6.20 15.04
C ASP A 103 -9.67 -5.25 13.95
N SER A 104 -9.85 -3.96 14.30
CA SER A 104 -10.28 -2.93 13.35
C SER A 104 -9.21 -2.60 12.32
N LEU A 105 -7.94 -2.53 12.76
CA LEU A 105 -6.79 -2.26 11.91
C LEU A 105 -6.52 -3.42 10.97
N GLN A 106 -6.56 -4.65 11.49
CA GLN A 106 -6.36 -5.86 10.69
C GLN A 106 -7.45 -5.98 9.62
N LYS A 107 -8.71 -5.76 9.98
CA LYS A 107 -9.80 -5.73 9.00
C LYS A 107 -9.55 -4.71 7.88
N LYS A 108 -9.06 -3.51 8.22
CA LYS A 108 -8.74 -2.48 7.23
C LYS A 108 -7.55 -2.85 6.35
N TYR A 109 -6.56 -3.54 6.92
CA TYR A 109 -5.39 -4.03 6.21
C TYR A 109 -5.73 -5.15 5.23
N ASP A 110 -6.69 -6.01 5.59
CA ASP A 110 -7.15 -7.11 4.74
C ASP A 110 -8.11 -6.65 3.63
N GLU A 111 -8.82 -5.53 3.83
CA GLU A 111 -9.79 -4.95 2.87
C GLU A 111 -9.16 -4.10 1.76
N GLN A 112 -7.88 -3.71 1.89
CA GLN A 112 -7.23 -2.72 1.03
C GLN A 112 -6.96 -3.19 -0.41
#